data_AF-A6NAE3-F1
#
_entry.id   AF-A6NAE3-F1
#
_cell.length_a   1.000
_cell.length_b   1.000
_cell.length_c   1.000
_cell.angle_alpha   90.00
_cell.angle_beta   90.00
_cell.angle_gamma   90.00
#
_symmetry.space_group_name_H-M   'P 1'
#
loop_
_entity.id
_entity.type
_entity.pdbx_description
1 polymer ?
#
loop_
_entity_poly.entity_id
_entity_poly.type
_entity_poly.pdbx_seq_one_letter_code
_entity_poly.pdbx_strand_id
1 'polypeptide(L)'
;IQWPNGIALDLVKSRLYWLDSKLHMLSSIDLNGQDRRLVLKSHMFLPHPLALTIFEDRVYWIDGENEAVYGANKFTGSELVTLVNNLNDAQDIIIYHELVQPSGRNWCEENMANGGCSYLCLPAPQINEHSPKYTCACPAGYFLQEDGLRCAGFNISGTVSEVAAARGTSGAWAVLPILLLVMAAVAGYFMWR
;
A
#
# COMPACT_ATOMS: atom_id res chain seq x y z
N ILE A 1 -2.70 -12.69 -16.37
CA ILE A 1 -3.31 -11.98 -15.24
C ILE A 1 -4.64 -11.49 -15.77
N GLN A 2 -5.72 -11.77 -15.07
CA GLN A 2 -7.07 -11.39 -15.46
C GLN A 2 -7.61 -10.40 -14.44
N TRP A 3 -7.86 -10.81 -13.19
CA TRP A 3 -8.42 -9.94 -12.14
C TRP A 3 -7.52 -9.93 -10.89
N PRO A 4 -6.45 -9.11 -10.90
CA PRO A 4 -5.57 -8.98 -9.74
C PRO A 4 -6.27 -8.17 -8.64
N ASN A 5 -6.45 -8.75 -7.46
CA ASN A 5 -7.14 -8.10 -6.33
C ASN A 5 -6.15 -7.71 -5.21
N GLY A 6 -5.62 -8.70 -4.48
CA GLY A 6 -4.68 -8.47 -3.38
C GLY A 6 -3.21 -8.58 -3.82
N ILE A 7 -2.33 -7.78 -3.21
CA ILE A 7 -0.87 -7.82 -3.39
C ILE A 7 -0.14 -7.59 -2.07
N ALA A 8 0.97 -8.30 -1.86
CA ALA A 8 1.89 -8.05 -0.74
C ALA A 8 3.35 -8.15 -1.18
N LEU A 9 4.22 -7.45 -0.46
CA LEU A 9 5.66 -7.37 -0.73
C LEU A 9 6.47 -7.98 0.40
N ASP A 10 7.31 -8.95 0.08
CA ASP A 10 8.38 -9.42 0.95
C ASP A 10 9.64 -8.58 0.68
N LEU A 11 9.88 -7.59 1.54
CA LEU A 11 11.05 -6.71 1.43
C LEU A 11 12.38 -7.49 1.62
N VAL A 12 12.38 -8.51 2.48
CA VAL A 12 13.60 -9.29 2.79
C VAL A 12 13.97 -10.17 1.60
N LYS A 13 12.99 -10.82 0.97
CA LYS A 13 13.21 -11.65 -0.23
C LYS A 13 13.10 -10.92 -1.55
N SER A 14 12.77 -9.62 -1.54
CA SER A 14 12.54 -8.81 -2.74
C SER A 14 11.54 -9.46 -3.70
N ARG A 15 10.40 -9.92 -3.16
CA ARG A 15 9.43 -10.73 -3.88
C ARG A 15 7.99 -10.27 -3.66
N LEU A 16 7.23 -10.18 -4.74
CA LEU A 16 5.81 -9.84 -4.72
C LEU A 16 4.96 -11.10 -4.70
N TYR A 17 3.84 -11.02 -3.99
CA TYR A 17 2.78 -12.03 -3.95
C TYR A 17 1.47 -11.37 -4.36
N TRP A 18 0.65 -12.02 -5.17
CA TRP A 18 -0.66 -11.49 -5.57
C TRP A 18 -1.70 -12.60 -5.75
N LEU A 19 -2.96 -12.21 -5.69
CA LEU A 19 -4.13 -13.04 -5.97
C LEU A 19 -4.72 -12.69 -7.33
N ASP A 20 -5.24 -13.68 -8.04
CA ASP A 20 -6.04 -13.49 -9.25
C ASP A 20 -7.36 -14.25 -9.13
N SER A 21 -8.46 -13.51 -8.98
CA SER A 21 -9.77 -14.08 -8.67
C SER A 21 -10.39 -14.84 -9.83
N LYS A 22 -10.13 -14.40 -11.05
CA LYS A 22 -10.64 -15.09 -12.25
C LYS A 22 -9.90 -16.40 -12.49
N LEU A 23 -8.64 -16.48 -12.09
CA LEU A 23 -7.78 -17.65 -12.30
C LEU A 23 -7.68 -18.57 -11.06
N HIS A 24 -8.33 -18.19 -9.95
CA HIS A 24 -8.36 -18.91 -8.67
C HIS A 24 -6.95 -19.25 -8.15
N MET A 25 -6.05 -18.28 -8.19
CA MET A 25 -4.62 -18.51 -7.95
C MET A 25 -3.97 -17.45 -7.06
N LEU A 26 -3.01 -17.93 -6.27
CA LEU A 26 -2.02 -17.14 -5.55
C LEU A 26 -0.67 -17.35 -6.25
N SER A 27 -0.02 -16.26 -6.64
CA SER A 27 1.27 -16.29 -7.32
C SER A 27 2.31 -15.40 -6.67
N SER A 28 3.56 -15.64 -7.04
CA SER A 28 4.68 -14.80 -6.62
C SER A 28 5.65 -14.55 -7.77
N ILE A 29 6.41 -13.46 -7.68
CA ILE A 29 7.40 -13.05 -8.68
C ILE A 29 8.45 -12.16 -8.01
N ASP A 30 9.69 -12.21 -8.48
CA ASP A 30 10.73 -11.29 -7.99
C ASP A 30 10.42 -9.86 -8.43
N LEU A 31 10.93 -8.87 -7.68
CA LEU A 31 10.74 -7.44 -7.99
C LEU A 31 11.32 -7.02 -9.35
N ASN A 32 12.29 -7.77 -9.87
CA ASN A 32 12.84 -7.56 -11.22
C ASN A 32 11.99 -8.21 -12.33
N GLY A 33 10.85 -8.81 -11.98
CA GLY A 33 9.94 -9.48 -12.92
C GLY A 33 10.33 -10.92 -13.30
N GLN A 34 11.36 -11.49 -12.67
CA GLN A 34 11.82 -12.86 -12.94
C GLN A 34 11.22 -13.87 -11.96
N ASP A 35 11.47 -15.16 -12.24
CA ASP A 35 11.12 -16.29 -11.36
C ASP A 35 9.65 -16.27 -10.90
N ARG A 36 8.73 -16.10 -11.84
CA ARG A 36 7.30 -16.18 -11.55
C ARG A 36 6.93 -17.60 -11.15
N ARG A 37 6.26 -17.76 -10.00
CA ARG A 37 5.81 -19.05 -9.45
C ARG A 37 4.33 -19.03 -9.08
N LEU A 38 3.66 -20.14 -9.35
CA LEU A 38 2.33 -20.44 -8.83
C LEU A 38 2.49 -21.04 -7.44
N VAL A 39 1.95 -20.38 -6.41
CA VAL A 39 2.04 -20.85 -5.01
C VAL A 39 0.86 -21.76 -4.68
N LEU A 40 -0.35 -21.34 -5.04
CA LEU A 40 -1.58 -22.09 -4.79
C LEU A 40 -2.56 -21.87 -5.95
N LYS A 41 -3.25 -22.94 -6.37
CA LYS A 41 -4.40 -22.85 -7.26
C LYS A 41 -5.52 -23.73 -6.72
N SER A 42 -6.65 -23.13 -6.37
CA SER A 42 -7.77 -23.85 -5.78
C SER A 42 -9.09 -23.12 -6.02
N HIS A 43 -10.04 -23.77 -6.67
CA HIS A 43 -11.41 -23.23 -6.78
C HIS A 43 -12.16 -23.26 -5.44
N MET A 44 -11.73 -24.08 -4.48
CA MET A 44 -12.37 -24.21 -3.18
C MET A 44 -11.91 -23.12 -2.21
N PHE A 45 -10.62 -22.77 -2.23
CA PHE A 45 -10.03 -21.83 -1.26
C PHE A 45 -9.70 -20.45 -1.85
N LEU A 46 -9.79 -20.31 -3.17
CA LEU A 46 -9.64 -19.05 -3.90
C LEU A 46 -10.80 -18.83 -4.91
N PRO A 47 -12.07 -19.12 -4.60
CA PRO A 47 -13.17 -18.81 -5.51
C PRO A 47 -13.29 -17.30 -5.78
N HIS A 48 -13.10 -16.45 -4.76
CA HIS A 48 -13.09 -15.00 -4.92
C HIS A 48 -12.18 -14.29 -3.89
N PRO A 49 -10.85 -14.41 -4.04
CA PRO A 49 -9.90 -13.80 -3.12
C PRO A 49 -9.86 -12.27 -3.28
N LEU A 50 -9.81 -11.53 -2.16
CA LEU A 50 -9.90 -10.07 -2.15
C LEU A 50 -8.57 -9.42 -1.79
N ALA A 51 -8.00 -9.79 -0.65
CA ALA A 51 -6.76 -9.21 -0.14
C ALA A 51 -5.83 -10.30 0.37
N LEU A 52 -4.53 -10.02 0.37
CA LEU A 52 -3.53 -10.90 0.99
C LEU A 52 -2.50 -10.10 1.76
N THR A 53 -1.91 -10.76 2.75
CA THR A 53 -0.75 -10.27 3.47
C THR A 53 0.20 -11.43 3.75
N ILE A 54 1.44 -11.13 4.10
CA ILE A 54 2.47 -12.13 4.36
C ILE A 54 3.18 -11.81 5.68
N PHE A 55 3.58 -12.85 6.39
CA PHE A 55 4.46 -12.74 7.54
C PHE A 55 5.28 -14.01 7.67
N GLU A 56 6.57 -13.87 7.98
CA GLU A 56 7.50 -14.99 8.08
C GLU A 56 7.45 -15.91 6.85
N ASP A 57 7.10 -17.18 7.00
CA ASP A 57 6.99 -18.19 5.94
C ASP A 57 5.56 -18.41 5.46
N ARG A 58 4.60 -17.62 5.94
CA ARG A 58 3.16 -17.79 5.65
C ARG A 58 2.60 -16.65 4.81
N VAL A 59 1.57 -17.01 4.06
CA VAL A 59 0.68 -16.08 3.36
C VAL A 59 -0.72 -16.24 3.91
N TYR A 60 -1.40 -15.12 4.08
CA TYR A 60 -2.76 -15.05 4.57
C TYR A 60 -3.62 -14.30 3.57
N TRP A 61 -4.84 -14.75 3.33
CA TRP A 61 -5.74 -14.06 2.42
C TRP A 61 -7.18 -14.11 2.92
N ILE A 62 -7.94 -13.09 2.53
CA ILE A 62 -9.38 -13.07 2.64
C ILE A 62 -9.97 -13.59 1.34
N ASP A 63 -10.94 -14.50 1.45
CA ASP A 63 -11.81 -14.87 0.36
C ASP A 63 -13.24 -14.41 0.65
N GLY A 64 -13.79 -13.62 -0.29
CA GLY A 64 -15.08 -12.96 -0.11
C GLY A 64 -16.28 -13.87 -0.37
N GLU A 65 -16.11 -14.96 -1.12
CA GLU A 65 -17.19 -15.93 -1.36
C GLU A 65 -17.29 -16.94 -0.21
N ASN A 66 -16.15 -17.34 0.34
CA ASN A 66 -16.10 -18.20 1.52
C ASN A 66 -16.27 -17.45 2.85
N GLU A 67 -16.25 -16.11 2.83
CA GLU A 67 -16.35 -15.28 4.04
C GLU A 67 -15.33 -15.69 5.13
N ALA A 68 -14.09 -15.92 4.70
CA ALA A 68 -13.07 -16.54 5.54
C ALA A 68 -11.67 -15.96 5.32
N VAL A 69 -10.84 -16.07 6.36
CA VAL A 69 -9.40 -15.86 6.28
C VAL A 69 -8.71 -17.21 6.31
N TYR A 70 -7.85 -17.45 5.32
CA TYR A 70 -7.01 -18.63 5.23
C TYR A 70 -5.55 -18.29 5.45
N GLY A 71 -4.75 -19.29 5.79
CA GLY A 71 -3.29 -19.19 5.82
C GLY A 71 -2.64 -20.44 5.25
N ALA A 72 -1.52 -20.28 4.54
CA ALA A 72 -0.73 -21.39 4.01
C ALA A 72 0.76 -21.02 3.97
N ASN A 73 1.63 -22.00 3.73
CA ASN A 73 3.04 -21.74 3.47
C ASN A 73 3.19 -20.95 2.16
N LYS A 74 3.90 -19.81 2.19
CA LYS A 74 3.99 -18.89 1.04
C LYS A 74 4.86 -19.41 -0.11
N PHE A 75 5.65 -20.45 0.09
CA PHE A 75 6.52 -21.01 -0.94
C PHE A 75 5.87 -22.17 -1.68
N THR A 76 5.14 -23.02 -0.95
CA THR A 76 4.59 -24.28 -1.45
C THR A 76 3.08 -24.31 -1.55
N GLY A 77 2.36 -23.40 -0.87
CA GLY A 77 0.91 -23.45 -0.71
C GLY A 77 0.42 -24.59 0.21
N SER A 78 1.33 -25.30 0.89
CA SER A 78 0.99 -26.38 1.82
C SER A 78 0.55 -25.84 3.18
N GLU A 79 0.13 -26.76 4.08
CA GLU A 79 -0.33 -26.41 5.44
C GLU A 79 -1.45 -25.37 5.44
N LEU A 80 -2.38 -25.54 4.51
CA LEU A 80 -3.55 -24.68 4.39
C LEU A 80 -4.43 -24.85 5.64
N VAL A 81 -4.74 -23.73 6.26
CA VAL A 81 -5.60 -23.66 7.45
C VAL A 81 -6.63 -22.55 7.28
N THR A 82 -7.83 -22.77 7.80
CA THR A 82 -8.82 -21.72 8.00
C THR A 82 -8.55 -21.07 9.35
N LEU A 83 -8.26 -19.77 9.37
CA LEU A 83 -7.97 -19.02 10.58
C LEU A 83 -9.24 -18.43 11.18
N VAL A 84 -10.08 -17.86 10.32
CA VAL A 84 -11.35 -17.24 10.69
C VAL A 84 -12.38 -17.58 9.62
N ASN A 85 -13.63 -17.75 10.02
CA ASN A 85 -14.78 -17.97 9.13
C ASN A 85 -15.96 -17.10 9.59
N ASN A 86 -17.03 -17.07 8.79
CA ASN A 86 -18.23 -16.26 9.04
C ASN A 86 -17.90 -14.76 9.17
N LEU A 87 -16.99 -14.27 8.33
CA LEU A 87 -16.67 -12.86 8.25
C LEU A 87 -17.71 -12.13 7.40
N ASN A 88 -18.29 -11.07 7.94
CA ASN A 88 -19.20 -10.23 7.17
C ASN A 88 -18.41 -9.15 6.43
N ASP A 89 -18.41 -9.21 5.09
CA ASP A 89 -17.88 -8.17 4.19
C ASP A 89 -16.43 -7.74 4.50
N ALA A 90 -15.55 -8.69 4.81
CA ALA A 90 -14.14 -8.40 5.03
C ALA A 90 -13.45 -8.04 3.70
N GLN A 91 -12.89 -6.83 3.62
CA GLN A 91 -12.33 -6.29 2.36
C GLN A 91 -10.81 -6.32 2.29
N ASP A 92 -10.12 -6.16 3.43
CA ASP A 92 -8.66 -6.03 3.47
C ASP A 92 -8.05 -6.68 4.71
N ILE A 93 -6.78 -7.09 4.62
CA ILE A 93 -6.01 -7.72 5.69
C ILE A 93 -4.57 -7.21 5.69
N ILE A 94 -4.09 -6.80 6.86
CA ILE A 94 -2.69 -6.40 7.08
C ILE A 94 -2.12 -7.14 8.28
N ILE A 95 -0.80 -7.35 8.27
CA ILE A 95 -0.06 -7.79 9.45
C ILE A 95 0.45 -6.56 10.19
N TYR A 96 0.16 -6.49 11.48
CA TYR A 96 0.71 -5.48 12.38
C TYR A 96 1.90 -6.07 13.13
N HIS A 97 3.11 -5.77 12.66
CA HIS A 97 4.36 -6.18 13.31
C HIS A 97 5.52 -5.27 12.87
N GLU A 98 6.47 -4.98 13.76
CA GLU A 98 7.61 -4.08 13.47
C GLU A 98 8.44 -4.56 12.27
N LEU A 99 8.61 -5.87 12.13
CA LEU A 99 9.34 -6.48 10.99
C LEU A 99 8.69 -6.25 9.63
N VAL A 100 7.39 -5.91 9.57
CA VAL A 100 6.72 -5.56 8.30
C VAL A 100 7.16 -4.18 7.81
N GLN A 101 7.60 -3.31 8.72
CA GLN A 101 8.12 -1.96 8.44
C GLN A 101 9.56 -1.85 8.96
N PRO A 102 10.53 -2.54 8.33
CA PRO A 102 11.92 -2.48 8.77
C PRO A 102 12.44 -1.04 8.71
N SER A 103 13.37 -0.72 9.61
CA SER A 103 14.02 0.60 9.61
C SER A 103 14.70 0.84 8.26
N GLY A 104 14.28 1.91 7.58
CA GLY A 104 14.86 2.37 6.33
C GLY A 104 15.54 3.73 6.50
N ARG A 105 16.35 4.11 5.51
CA ARG A 105 16.90 5.46 5.44
C ARG A 105 15.89 6.38 4.78
N ASN A 106 15.49 7.43 5.47
CA ASN A 106 14.67 8.49 4.90
C ASN A 106 15.57 9.52 4.19
N TRP A 107 15.76 9.35 2.88
CA TRP A 107 16.59 10.25 2.06
C TRP A 107 16.11 11.70 2.03
N CYS A 108 14.82 11.93 2.32
CA CYS A 108 14.22 13.26 2.36
C CYS A 108 14.52 14.03 3.65
N GLU A 109 15.00 13.36 4.71
CA GLU A 109 15.27 14.00 6.01
C GLU A 109 16.73 13.90 6.44
N GLU A 110 17.61 13.49 5.52
CA GLU A 110 19.00 13.20 5.85
C GLU A 110 19.87 14.46 5.98
N ASN A 111 19.81 15.35 4.98
CA ASN A 111 20.69 16.53 4.89
C ASN A 111 19.93 17.85 5.08
N MET A 112 18.68 17.90 4.65
CA MET A 112 17.82 19.06 4.68
C MET A 112 16.39 18.60 4.89
N ALA A 113 15.60 19.36 5.65
CA ALA A 113 14.18 19.06 5.85
C ALA A 113 13.47 18.94 4.50
N ASN A 114 12.69 17.87 4.33
CA ASN A 114 11.96 17.57 3.09
C ASN A 114 12.83 17.59 1.81
N GLY A 115 14.13 17.30 1.91
CA GLY A 115 15.07 17.32 0.78
C GLY A 115 15.21 18.69 0.10
N GLY A 116 14.77 19.78 0.76
CA GLY A 116 14.67 21.10 0.14
C GLY A 116 13.50 21.27 -0.83
N CYS A 117 12.62 20.28 -0.96
CA CYS A 117 11.44 20.34 -1.80
C CYS A 117 10.43 21.35 -1.24
N SER A 118 9.86 22.16 -2.12
CA SER A 118 8.81 23.13 -1.76
C SER A 118 7.47 22.49 -1.41
N TYR A 119 7.23 21.24 -1.83
CA TYR A 119 6.00 20.50 -1.56
C TYR A 119 6.28 19.05 -1.12
N LEU A 120 6.30 18.07 -2.02
CA LEU A 120 6.56 16.67 -1.67
C LEU A 120 7.99 16.26 -2.05
N CYS A 121 8.68 15.57 -1.14
CA CYS A 121 9.88 14.80 -1.44
C CYS A 121 9.53 13.32 -1.54
N LEU A 122 9.80 12.69 -2.68
CA LEU A 122 9.45 11.29 -2.95
C LEU A 122 10.70 10.46 -3.22
N PRO A 123 10.83 9.25 -2.63
CA PRO A 123 11.95 8.36 -2.93
C PRO A 123 11.93 7.96 -4.41
N ALA A 124 13.10 8.02 -5.05
CA ALA A 124 13.26 7.69 -6.46
C ALA A 124 13.80 6.26 -6.64
N PRO A 125 13.39 5.56 -7.71
CA PRO A 125 13.82 4.19 -7.96
C PRO A 125 15.33 4.12 -8.21
N GLN A 126 16.00 3.14 -7.60
CA GLN A 126 17.44 2.92 -7.72
C GLN A 126 17.73 1.94 -8.86
N ILE A 127 17.77 2.44 -10.10
CA ILE A 127 17.93 1.61 -11.30
C ILE A 127 19.42 1.35 -11.61
N ASN A 128 20.26 2.34 -11.34
CA ASN A 128 21.72 2.29 -11.53
C ASN A 128 22.42 3.16 -10.47
N GLU A 129 23.76 3.13 -10.45
CA GLU A 129 24.57 3.86 -9.46
C GLU A 129 24.37 5.39 -9.50
N HIS A 130 23.93 5.94 -10.63
CA HIS A 130 23.71 7.37 -10.84
C HIS A 130 22.25 7.79 -10.56
N SER A 131 21.39 6.86 -10.12
CA SER A 131 19.99 7.18 -9.85
C SER A 131 19.87 8.13 -8.66
N PRO A 132 19.09 9.22 -8.77
CA PRO A 132 18.86 10.11 -7.65
C PRO A 132 18.16 9.34 -6.52
N LYS A 133 18.39 9.74 -5.26
CA LYS A 133 17.76 9.07 -4.10
C LYS A 133 16.32 9.50 -3.90
N TYR A 134 15.98 10.73 -4.27
CA TYR A 134 14.64 11.29 -4.22
C TYR A 134 14.44 12.31 -5.34
N THR A 135 13.18 12.66 -5.59
CA THR A 135 12.78 13.76 -6.47
C THR A 135 11.67 14.57 -5.81
N CYS A 136 11.59 15.87 -6.13
CA CYS A 136 10.49 16.70 -5.66
C CYS A 136 9.26 16.55 -6.58
N ALA A 137 8.07 16.58 -5.99
CA ALA A 137 6.80 16.52 -6.71
C ALA A 137 5.90 17.69 -6.32
N CYS A 138 5.13 18.19 -7.30
CA CYS A 138 4.25 19.34 -7.14
C CYS A 138 2.79 18.94 -6.92
N PRO A 139 1.98 19.84 -6.31
CA PRO A 139 0.53 19.65 -6.27
C PRO A 139 -0.05 19.51 -7.67
N ALA A 140 -1.21 18.88 -7.77
CA ALA A 140 -1.94 18.78 -9.03
C ALA A 140 -2.13 20.17 -9.68
N GLY A 141 -1.82 20.26 -10.97
CA GLY A 141 -1.91 21.51 -11.74
C GLY A 141 -0.71 22.44 -11.64
N TYR A 142 0.33 22.11 -10.86
CA TYR A 142 1.58 22.88 -10.80
C TYR A 142 2.73 22.15 -11.49
N PHE A 143 3.72 22.90 -12.00
CA PHE A 143 4.91 22.35 -12.63
C PHE A 143 6.15 22.48 -11.74
N LEU A 144 6.97 21.42 -11.73
CA LEU A 144 8.29 21.47 -11.13
C LEU A 144 9.19 22.40 -11.97
N GLN A 145 9.85 23.32 -11.30
CA GLN A 145 10.74 24.29 -11.93
C GLN A 145 12.09 23.65 -12.30
N GLU A 146 12.89 24.36 -13.11
CA GLU A 146 14.21 23.91 -13.57
C GLU A 146 15.19 23.62 -12.43
N ASP A 147 14.99 24.26 -11.25
CA ASP A 147 15.78 23.99 -10.05
C ASP A 147 15.50 22.61 -9.43
N GLY A 148 14.46 21.91 -9.88
CA GLY A 148 14.08 20.58 -9.38
C GLY A 148 13.52 20.58 -7.96
N LEU A 149 13.29 21.75 -7.35
CA LEU A 149 12.89 21.90 -5.94
C LEU A 149 11.55 22.63 -5.79
N ARG A 150 11.34 23.66 -6.62
CA ARG A 150 10.21 24.58 -6.50
C ARG A 150 9.07 24.21 -7.44
N CYS A 151 7.86 24.51 -7.02
CA CYS A 151 6.65 24.38 -7.83
C CYS A 151 6.14 25.76 -8.26
N ALA A 152 5.89 25.95 -9.55
CA ALA A 152 5.28 27.16 -10.07
C ALA A 152 4.51 26.89 -11.38
N GLY A 153 3.77 27.89 -11.85
CA GLY A 153 2.91 27.80 -13.03
C GLY A 153 1.67 26.93 -12.76
N PHE A 154 0.51 27.56 -12.63
CA PHE A 154 -0.76 26.84 -12.54
C PHE A 154 -1.28 26.56 -13.94
N ASN A 155 -1.48 25.29 -14.29
CA ASN A 155 -2.03 24.92 -15.58
C ASN A 155 -3.54 25.17 -15.61
N ILE A 156 -3.97 26.25 -16.28
CA ILE A 156 -5.39 26.58 -16.46
C ILE A 156 -6.07 25.67 -17.52
N SER A 157 -5.33 24.77 -18.20
CA SER A 157 -5.89 23.85 -19.20
C SER A 157 -6.42 22.53 -18.65
N GLY A 158 -6.33 22.29 -17.34
CA GLY A 158 -7.12 21.24 -16.69
C GLY A 158 -8.61 21.54 -16.92
N THR A 159 -9.35 20.58 -17.46
CA THR A 159 -10.81 20.71 -17.65
C THR A 159 -11.47 21.19 -16.36
N VAL A 160 -12.52 22.03 -16.47
CA VAL A 160 -13.22 22.65 -15.32
C VAL A 160 -13.63 21.63 -14.23
N SER A 161 -13.72 20.33 -14.57
CA SER A 161 -13.90 19.20 -13.65
C SER A 161 -12.78 18.99 -12.63
N GLU A 162 -11.51 19.25 -12.96
CA GLU A 162 -10.37 19.06 -12.04
C GLU A 162 -10.20 20.26 -11.10
N VAL A 163 -10.52 21.48 -11.57
CA VAL A 163 -10.44 22.71 -10.77
C VAL A 163 -11.49 22.72 -9.65
N ALA A 164 -12.63 22.06 -9.86
CA ALA A 164 -13.66 21.89 -8.84
C ALA A 164 -13.23 20.95 -7.69
N ALA A 165 -12.36 19.98 -7.95
CA ALA A 165 -11.80 19.10 -6.92
C ALA A 165 -10.63 19.75 -6.16
N ALA A 166 -9.83 20.59 -6.82
CA ALA A 166 -8.70 21.30 -6.21
C ALA A 166 -9.13 22.50 -5.35
N ARG A 167 -10.27 23.14 -5.67
CA ARG A 167 -10.92 24.09 -4.76
C ARG A 167 -11.67 23.28 -3.71
N GLY A 168 -10.93 22.84 -2.69
CA GLY A 168 -11.47 22.16 -1.52
C GLY A 168 -12.81 22.77 -1.13
N THR A 169 -13.80 21.91 -0.96
CA THR A 169 -15.08 22.25 -0.38
C THR A 169 -14.80 22.91 0.96
N SER A 170 -14.88 24.25 0.99
CA SER A 170 -15.09 25.03 2.20
C SER A 170 -16.52 24.74 2.68
N GLY A 171 -16.76 23.49 3.08
CA GLY A 171 -17.98 23.02 3.70
C GLY A 171 -17.61 22.63 5.12
N ALA A 172 -18.16 23.36 6.09
CA ALA A 172 -17.94 23.22 7.53
C ALA A 172 -18.41 21.87 8.13
N TRP A 173 -18.34 20.77 7.38
CA TRP A 173 -18.82 19.44 7.77
C TRP A 173 -17.69 18.41 7.96
N ALA A 174 -16.43 18.73 7.61
CA ALA A 174 -15.30 17.82 7.76
C ALA A 174 -14.58 17.87 9.13
N VAL A 175 -14.98 18.77 10.03
CA VAL A 175 -14.27 18.99 11.33
C VAL A 175 -14.82 18.15 12.49
N LEU A 176 -15.98 17.52 12.32
CA LEU A 176 -16.64 16.76 13.40
C LEU A 176 -16.16 15.32 13.59
N PRO A 177 -15.66 14.56 12.60
CA PRO A 177 -15.12 13.22 12.86
C PRO A 177 -13.64 13.25 13.31
N ILE A 178 -12.88 14.27 12.90
CA ILE A 178 -11.43 14.36 13.21
C ILE A 178 -11.21 14.75 14.67
N LEU A 179 -12.10 15.56 15.27
CA LEU A 179 -12.03 15.85 16.71
C LEU A 179 -12.32 14.62 17.59
N LEU A 180 -13.11 13.66 17.12
CA LEU A 180 -13.42 12.43 17.86
C LEU A 180 -12.23 11.44 17.87
N LEU A 181 -11.44 11.38 16.80
CA LEU A 181 -10.23 10.54 16.73
C LEU A 181 -9.08 11.10 17.58
N VAL A 182 -8.91 12.42 17.65
CA VAL A 182 -7.88 13.03 18.52
C VAL A 182 -8.25 12.88 20.01
N MET A 183 -9.52 12.99 20.38
CA MET A 183 -9.95 12.81 21.77
C MET A 183 -9.85 11.34 22.23
N ALA A 184 -10.07 10.35 21.35
CA ALA A 184 -9.89 8.94 21.68
C ALA A 184 -8.40 8.57 21.91
N ALA A 185 -7.48 9.18 21.15
CA ALA A 185 -6.05 8.97 21.33
C ALA A 185 -5.51 9.61 22.62
N VAL A 186 -6.05 10.76 23.04
CA VAL A 186 -5.67 11.41 24.31
C VAL A 186 -6.31 10.71 25.53
N ALA A 187 -7.53 10.19 25.40
CA ALA A 187 -8.19 9.43 26.48
C ALA A 187 -7.55 8.05 26.71
N GLY A 188 -7.08 7.37 25.66
CA GLY A 188 -6.34 6.10 25.79
C GLY A 188 -4.98 6.24 26.48
N TYR A 189 -4.33 7.41 26.36
CA TYR A 189 -3.05 7.70 27.03
C TYR A 189 -3.18 7.98 28.53
N PHE A 190 -4.39 8.30 29.03
CA PHE A 190 -4.64 8.59 30.45
C PHE A 190 -5.23 7.42 31.24
N MET A 191 -5.55 6.28 30.59
CA MET A 191 -6.10 5.10 31.26
C MET A 191 -5.05 3.98 31.49
N TRP A 192 -3.81 4.22 31.09
CA TRP A 192 -2.64 3.41 31.47
C TRP A 192 -1.52 4.31 32.02
N ARG A 193 -1.83 4.94 33.16
CA ARG A 193 -0.86 5.33 34.18
C ARG A 193 -1.52 5.30 35.54
#